data_AF-A0A1J5FR15-F1
#
_entry.id   AF-A0A1J5FR15-F1
#
_cell.length_a   1.000
_cell.length_b   1.000
_cell.length_c   1.000
_cell.angle_alpha   90.00
_cell.angle_beta   90.00
_cell.angle_gamma   90.00
#
_symmetry.space_group_name_H-M   'P 1'
#
loop_
_entity.id
_entity.type
_entity.pdbx_description
1 polymer ?
#
loop_
_entity_poly.entity_id
_entity_poly.type
_entity_poly.pdbx_seq_one_letter_code
_entity_poly.pdbx_strand_id
1 'polypeptide(L)'
;MSRYLFLYHLNIYNNEQPYYELVALPHSDIKSAILFAGNPDNKRAFDKQKTFLYLETIKPLTSSNMYRNLYRISNLLLLTTGLPSDTAPQDIVGLNGFEDVFKKYKAQTFYEKGISYGGIVNELNPVGKLFFFCKLLQKLNADELMRFEKALQTFVWAEDIQRLPNPHLKYTLYMTLLLSSINQLADNPKPICSSFLVCPDCGEKINKKHETSHASEIEKLIRSLITGSNVDTAVKMTKKLYHNLRSNFLHDGLLAGGEWEGGFLGGVKNETKLLEDMANIANLNRMLLLLFVQKRGLKKLATR
;
A
#
# COMPACT_ATOMS: atom_id res chain seq x y z
N MET A 1 18.81 5.18 -23.56
CA MET A 1 18.38 4.53 -22.29
C MET A 1 18.83 5.40 -21.15
N SER A 2 18.00 5.55 -20.13
CA SER A 2 18.27 6.43 -19.00
C SER A 2 18.45 5.59 -17.73
N ARG A 3 19.44 5.94 -16.91
CA ARG A 3 19.83 5.21 -15.71
C ARG A 3 19.74 6.12 -14.50
N TYR A 4 19.27 5.57 -13.40
CA TYR A 4 19.04 6.29 -12.16
C TYR A 4 19.43 5.41 -10.98
N LEU A 5 19.84 6.05 -9.89
CA LEU A 5 20.05 5.39 -8.61
C LEU A 5 19.26 6.17 -7.55
N PHE A 6 18.44 5.45 -6.80
CA PHE A 6 17.66 6.02 -5.71
C PHE A 6 18.06 5.36 -4.39
N LEU A 7 18.21 6.19 -3.37
CA LEU A 7 18.47 5.78 -1.99
C LEU A 7 17.17 5.86 -1.20
N TYR A 8 16.79 4.75 -0.58
CA TYR A 8 15.77 4.74 0.46
C TYR A 8 16.46 4.88 1.82
N HIS A 9 15.94 5.73 2.70
CA HIS A 9 16.52 5.98 4.02
C HIS A 9 16.35 4.83 5.02
N LEU A 10 16.01 3.64 4.55
CA LEU A 10 15.76 2.43 5.33
C LEU A 10 16.70 1.29 4.91
N ASN A 11 17.05 0.45 5.88
CA ASN A 11 17.59 -0.88 5.57
C ASN A 11 16.44 -1.88 5.58
N ILE A 12 16.19 -2.54 4.45
CA ILE A 12 15.21 -3.63 4.37
C ILE A 12 15.87 -4.96 3.99
N TYR A 13 17.21 -5.02 4.01
CA TYR A 13 17.96 -6.21 3.64
C TYR A 13 18.25 -7.07 4.86
N ASN A 14 17.66 -8.26 4.88
CA ASN A 14 18.02 -9.34 5.79
C ASN A 14 18.19 -10.65 5.01
N ASN A 15 18.87 -10.59 3.85
CA ASN A 15 18.84 -11.68 2.87
C ASN A 15 20.22 -12.19 2.48
N GLU A 16 20.31 -13.50 2.22
CA GLU A 16 21.50 -14.15 1.67
C GLU A 16 21.85 -13.71 0.23
N GLN A 17 20.93 -13.04 -0.48
CA GLN A 17 21.20 -12.54 -1.83
C GLN A 17 21.74 -11.10 -1.81
N PRO A 18 22.80 -10.82 -2.59
CA PRO A 18 23.44 -9.51 -2.62
C PRO A 18 22.57 -8.40 -3.25
N TYR A 19 21.65 -8.79 -4.14
CA TYR A 19 20.71 -7.90 -4.83
C TYR A 19 19.51 -8.69 -5.37
N TYR A 20 18.44 -7.98 -5.69
CA TYR A 20 17.21 -8.53 -6.29
C TYR A 20 16.84 -7.75 -7.54
N GLU A 21 16.82 -8.41 -8.69
CA GLU A 21 16.28 -7.82 -9.91
C GLU A 21 14.76 -8.03 -9.97
N LEU A 22 14.01 -6.93 -9.96
CA LEU A 22 12.56 -6.93 -10.06
C LEU A 22 12.13 -7.12 -11.51
N VAL A 23 11.12 -7.98 -11.70
CA VAL A 23 10.41 -8.03 -12.98
C VAL A 23 9.76 -6.67 -13.24
N ALA A 24 9.90 -6.15 -14.46
CA ALA A 24 9.27 -4.90 -14.86
C ALA A 24 7.78 -4.92 -14.50
N LEU A 25 7.23 -3.83 -13.97
CA LEU A 25 5.82 -3.74 -13.62
C LEU A 25 4.96 -3.58 -14.89
N PRO A 26 3.69 -4.03 -14.91
CA PRO A 26 2.84 -3.89 -16.09
C PRO A 26 2.73 -2.42 -16.52
N HIS A 27 2.72 -2.15 -17.82
CA HIS A 27 2.61 -0.80 -18.41
C HIS A 27 3.71 0.19 -17.96
N SER A 28 4.88 -0.30 -17.56
CA SER A 28 6.04 0.54 -17.22
C SER A 28 7.04 0.64 -18.38
N ASP A 29 7.88 1.68 -18.39
CA ASP A 29 9.03 1.82 -19.29
C ASP A 29 10.30 1.18 -18.70
N ILE A 30 10.16 0.40 -17.63
CA ILE A 30 11.29 -0.19 -16.89
C ILE A 30 11.92 -1.28 -17.74
N LYS A 31 13.21 -1.14 -18.02
CA LYS A 31 14.03 -2.17 -18.63
C LYS A 31 14.67 -3.07 -17.58
N SER A 32 15.24 -2.47 -16.53
CA SER A 32 15.78 -3.19 -15.38
C SER A 32 15.56 -2.38 -14.11
N ALA A 33 15.22 -3.06 -13.02
CA ALA A 33 15.05 -2.47 -11.69
C ALA A 33 15.70 -3.40 -10.69
N ILE A 34 16.78 -2.97 -10.04
CA ILE A 34 17.56 -3.81 -9.14
C ILE A 34 17.63 -3.14 -7.78
N LEU A 35 17.20 -3.86 -6.75
CA LEU A 35 17.37 -3.46 -5.37
C LEU A 35 18.64 -4.08 -4.80
N PHE A 36 19.36 -3.35 -3.96
CA PHE A 36 20.49 -3.90 -3.19
C PHE A 36 20.74 -3.15 -1.89
N ALA A 37 21.45 -3.79 -0.94
CA ALA A 37 21.97 -3.13 0.26
C ALA A 37 23.25 -2.37 -0.07
N GLY A 38 23.29 -1.08 0.27
CA GLY A 38 24.46 -0.25 0.02
C GLY A 38 24.78 0.72 1.15
N ASN A 39 25.91 1.41 1.01
CA ASN A 39 26.33 2.47 1.90
C ASN A 39 26.60 3.76 1.09
N PRO A 40 25.84 4.85 1.32
CA PRO A 40 26.02 6.10 0.57
C PRO A 40 27.40 6.75 0.83
N ASP A 41 27.98 6.58 2.02
CA ASP A 41 29.26 7.17 2.42
C ASP A 41 30.46 6.27 2.11
N ASN A 42 30.22 5.02 1.67
CA ASN A 42 31.24 3.99 1.48
C ASN A 42 32.13 3.72 2.73
N LYS A 43 31.63 4.06 3.93
CA LYS A 43 32.32 3.84 5.21
C LYS A 43 31.92 2.49 5.81
N ARG A 44 32.83 1.78 6.49
CA ARG A 44 32.61 0.41 7.03
C ARG A 44 31.59 0.29 8.17
N ALA A 45 30.76 1.29 8.44
CA ALA A 45 29.82 1.24 9.56
C ALA A 45 28.59 0.38 9.21
N PHE A 46 28.39 -0.70 9.96
CA PHE A 46 27.23 -1.60 9.87
C PHE A 46 25.88 -0.89 10.02
N ASP A 47 25.81 0.10 10.91
CA ASP A 47 24.57 0.84 11.24
C ASP A 47 24.12 1.84 10.15
N LYS A 48 24.83 1.92 9.03
CA LYS A 48 24.57 2.88 7.95
C LYS A 48 24.10 2.25 6.64
N GLN A 49 23.81 0.95 6.64
CA GLN A 49 23.30 0.30 5.43
C GLN A 49 21.93 0.86 5.08
N LYS A 50 21.74 1.10 3.78
CA LYS A 50 20.52 1.65 3.20
C LYS A 50 20.16 0.85 1.96
N THR A 51 18.91 0.97 1.56
CA THR A 51 18.40 0.28 0.38
C THR A 51 18.55 1.16 -0.83
N PHE A 52 19.17 0.63 -1.89
CA PHE A 52 19.32 1.31 -3.17
C PHE A 52 18.41 0.66 -4.20
N LEU A 53 17.84 1.47 -5.09
CA LEU A 53 17.18 1.05 -6.33
C LEU A 53 17.98 1.60 -7.51
N TYR A 54 18.66 0.71 -8.23
CA TYR A 54 19.12 0.97 -9.58
C TYR A 54 17.95 0.81 -10.53
N LEU A 55 17.68 1.83 -11.34
CA LEU A 55 16.56 1.86 -12.27
C LEU A 55 17.05 2.26 -13.67
N GLU A 56 16.81 1.38 -14.65
CA GLU A 56 17.04 1.63 -16.05
C GLU A 56 15.70 1.68 -16.80
N THR A 57 15.47 2.77 -17.53
CA THR A 57 14.23 2.98 -18.28
C THR A 57 14.50 3.18 -19.77
N ILE A 58 13.53 2.76 -20.59
CA ILE A 58 13.54 2.93 -22.04
C ILE A 58 13.47 4.42 -22.39
N LYS A 59 12.60 5.16 -21.67
CA LYS A 59 12.41 6.60 -21.80
C LYS A 59 12.93 7.34 -20.56
N PRO A 60 13.43 8.57 -20.69
CA PRO A 60 13.81 9.38 -19.52
C PRO A 60 12.65 9.52 -18.53
N LEU A 61 12.98 9.55 -17.24
CA LEU A 61 12.02 9.89 -16.19
C LEU A 61 11.58 11.34 -16.32
N THR A 62 10.27 11.56 -16.27
CA THR A 62 9.59 12.86 -16.30
C THR A 62 8.52 12.87 -15.22
N SER A 63 8.01 14.06 -14.88
CA SER A 63 6.86 14.20 -13.96
C SER A 63 5.67 13.34 -14.40
N SER A 64 5.43 13.21 -15.70
CA SER A 64 4.31 12.45 -16.27
C SER A 64 4.47 10.93 -16.21
N ASN A 65 5.69 10.38 -16.05
CA ASN A 65 5.93 8.94 -16.00
C ASN A 65 6.56 8.44 -14.68
N MET A 66 6.86 9.35 -13.75
CA MET A 66 7.50 9.01 -12.48
C MET A 66 6.66 8.04 -11.65
N TYR A 67 5.34 8.21 -11.64
CA TYR A 67 4.45 7.29 -10.93
C TYR A 67 4.56 5.86 -11.44
N ARG A 68 4.47 5.66 -12.76
CA ARG A 68 4.45 4.32 -13.36
C ARG A 68 5.77 3.57 -13.27
N ASN A 69 6.89 4.30 -13.16
CA ASN A 69 8.25 3.76 -13.22
C ASN A 69 8.98 3.72 -11.86
N LEU A 70 8.68 4.65 -10.94
CA LEU A 70 9.33 4.75 -9.63
C LEU A 70 8.35 4.57 -8.48
N TYR A 71 7.30 5.41 -8.41
CA TYR A 71 6.45 5.41 -7.21
C TYR A 71 5.66 4.11 -7.01
N ARG A 72 5.32 3.37 -8.08
CA ARG A 72 4.75 2.02 -7.92
C ARG A 72 5.70 1.07 -7.19
N ILE A 73 7.02 1.14 -7.43
CA ILE A 73 8.01 0.34 -6.70
C ILE A 73 8.06 0.79 -5.23
N SER A 74 8.13 2.11 -4.99
CA SER A 74 8.11 2.67 -3.62
C SER A 74 6.86 2.26 -2.85
N ASN A 75 5.68 2.33 -3.47
CA ASN A 75 4.42 1.91 -2.84
C ASN A 75 4.43 0.42 -2.49
N LEU A 76 5.00 -0.44 -3.35
CA LEU A 76 5.14 -1.86 -3.07
C LEU A 76 6.19 -2.14 -1.97
N LEU A 77 7.25 -1.33 -1.88
CA LEU A 77 8.19 -1.36 -0.76
C LEU A 77 7.49 -1.03 0.56
N LEU A 78 6.69 0.05 0.61
CA LEU A 78 5.88 0.39 1.77
C LEU A 78 4.91 -0.75 2.12
N LEU A 79 4.20 -1.32 1.14
CA LEU A 79 3.27 -2.43 1.36
C LEU A 79 3.97 -3.66 1.96
N THR A 80 5.17 -3.99 1.49
CA THR A 80 5.89 -5.20 1.91
C THR A 80 6.66 -5.03 3.21
N THR A 81 7.15 -3.83 3.51
CA THR A 81 7.99 -3.54 4.68
C THR A 81 7.24 -2.82 5.80
N GLY A 82 6.22 -2.02 5.48
CA GLY A 82 5.54 -1.13 6.44
C GLY A 82 6.33 0.12 6.76
N LEU A 83 7.45 0.34 6.08
CA LEU A 83 8.38 1.42 6.38
C LEU A 83 8.29 2.50 5.28
N PRO A 84 8.53 3.79 5.64
CA PRO A 84 8.48 4.91 4.70
C PRO A 84 9.33 4.71 3.44
N SER A 85 8.74 4.81 2.26
CA SER A 85 9.44 4.55 0.99
C SER A 85 9.99 5.82 0.33
N ASP A 86 10.38 6.82 1.11
CA ASP A 86 10.95 8.07 0.58
C ASP A 86 12.30 7.80 -0.07
N THR A 87 12.48 8.38 -1.27
CA THR A 87 13.69 8.17 -2.08
C THR A 87 14.42 9.48 -2.35
N ALA A 88 15.74 9.45 -2.20
CA ALA A 88 16.64 10.50 -2.68
C ALA A 88 17.43 10.02 -3.90
N PRO A 89 17.52 10.80 -5.00
CA PRO A 89 18.38 10.45 -6.12
C PRO A 89 19.85 10.45 -5.69
N GLN A 90 20.66 9.62 -6.35
CA GLN A 90 22.09 9.49 -6.11
C GLN A 90 22.86 9.66 -7.41
N ASP A 91 24.06 10.24 -7.30
CA ASP A 91 24.90 10.49 -8.47
C ASP A 91 25.60 9.21 -8.95
N ILE A 92 25.47 8.94 -10.25
CA ILE A 92 26.08 7.81 -10.95
C ILE A 92 26.92 8.26 -12.15
N VAL A 93 27.31 9.54 -12.22
CA VAL A 93 28.22 10.06 -13.24
C VAL A 93 29.51 9.23 -13.24
N GLY A 94 29.93 8.82 -14.45
CA GLY A 94 31.12 7.99 -14.66
C GLY A 94 30.94 6.49 -14.42
N LEU A 95 29.74 6.02 -14.09
CA LEU A 95 29.43 4.59 -13.91
C LEU A 95 28.68 4.05 -15.15
N ASN A 96 29.16 2.94 -15.71
CA ASN A 96 28.73 2.44 -17.02
C ASN A 96 27.64 1.35 -16.95
N GLY A 97 27.22 0.93 -15.76
CA GLY A 97 26.17 -0.08 -15.61
C GLY A 97 25.85 -0.38 -14.15
N PHE A 98 24.98 -1.37 -13.95
CA PHE A 98 24.63 -1.85 -12.62
C PHE A 98 25.87 -2.37 -11.88
N GLU A 99 26.77 -3.06 -12.56
CA GLU A 99 27.97 -3.68 -11.97
C GLU A 99 28.89 -2.63 -11.35
N ASP A 100 29.10 -1.50 -12.04
CA ASP A 100 29.90 -0.38 -11.54
C ASP A 100 29.25 0.30 -10.33
N VAL A 101 27.93 0.53 -10.42
CA VAL A 101 27.12 1.06 -9.32
C VAL A 101 27.19 0.14 -8.11
N PHE A 102 26.96 -1.15 -8.31
CA PHE A 102 26.98 -2.14 -7.25
C PHE A 102 28.37 -2.24 -6.63
N LYS A 103 29.45 -2.27 -7.42
CA LYS A 103 30.83 -2.28 -6.90
C LYS A 103 31.15 -1.07 -6.05
N LYS A 104 30.65 0.12 -6.43
CA LYS A 104 30.87 1.37 -5.70
C LYS A 104 30.07 1.44 -4.40
N TYR A 105 28.80 1.06 -4.43
CA TYR A 105 27.86 1.32 -3.34
C TYR A 105 27.54 0.11 -2.45
N LYS A 106 27.83 -1.14 -2.87
CA LYS A 106 27.43 -2.33 -2.11
C LYS A 106 27.94 -2.30 -0.67
N ALA A 107 27.10 -2.77 0.26
CA ALA A 107 27.53 -3.02 1.62
C ALA A 107 28.53 -4.20 1.66
N GLN A 108 29.50 -4.15 2.57
CA GLN A 108 30.47 -5.24 2.77
C GLN A 108 29.83 -6.48 3.40
N THR A 109 28.82 -6.27 4.22
CA THR A 109 27.98 -7.30 4.82
C THR A 109 26.53 -6.92 4.54
N PHE A 110 25.73 -7.83 4.00
CA PHE A 110 24.34 -7.53 3.59
C PHE A 110 23.32 -8.52 4.20
N TYR A 111 23.81 -9.45 5.02
CA TYR A 111 23.01 -10.46 5.70
C TYR A 111 23.52 -10.68 7.13
N GLU A 112 22.61 -10.58 8.10
CA GLU A 112 22.85 -10.98 9.49
C GLU A 112 21.66 -11.78 10.01
N LYS A 113 21.84 -13.09 10.16
CA LYS A 113 20.79 -14.07 10.52
C LYS A 113 20.05 -13.78 11.84
N GLY A 114 20.53 -12.83 12.65
CA GLY A 114 19.94 -12.42 13.93
C GLY A 114 19.29 -11.03 13.96
N ILE A 115 19.40 -10.21 12.91
CA ILE A 115 18.90 -8.82 12.93
C ILE A 115 17.69 -8.68 11.99
N SER A 116 16.53 -8.33 12.54
CA SER A 116 15.39 -7.88 11.73
C SER A 116 15.51 -6.39 11.45
N TYR A 117 15.86 -6.04 10.21
CA TYR A 117 15.91 -4.65 9.76
C TYR A 117 14.54 -4.11 9.35
N GLY A 118 13.52 -4.98 9.25
CA GLY A 118 12.13 -4.58 9.07
C GLY A 118 11.50 -4.22 10.42
N GLY A 119 11.42 -2.94 10.77
CA GLY A 119 10.74 -2.50 11.99
C GLY A 119 9.35 -3.16 12.12
N ILE A 120 9.04 -3.68 13.32
CA ILE A 120 7.78 -4.38 13.70
C ILE A 120 7.47 -5.66 12.87
N VAL A 121 8.16 -5.89 11.75
CA VAL A 121 7.93 -7.02 10.86
C VAL A 121 8.88 -8.16 11.23
N ASN A 122 8.38 -9.15 11.96
CA ASN A 122 9.04 -10.44 12.22
C ASN A 122 9.17 -11.31 10.93
N GLU A 123 9.24 -10.72 9.73
CA GLU A 123 9.36 -11.47 8.47
C GLU A 123 10.82 -11.55 8.03
N LEU A 124 11.27 -12.79 7.77
CA LEU A 124 12.67 -13.12 7.47
C LEU A 124 13.19 -12.61 6.11
N ASN A 125 12.37 -11.98 5.26
CA ASN A 125 12.80 -11.51 3.92
C ASN A 125 11.80 -10.54 3.23
N PRO A 126 11.79 -9.22 3.55
CA PRO A 126 10.83 -8.30 2.94
C PRO A 126 11.11 -7.99 1.46
N VAL A 127 12.37 -7.97 1.00
CA VAL A 127 12.71 -7.71 -0.42
C VAL A 127 12.33 -8.89 -1.33
N GLY A 128 12.52 -10.11 -0.86
CA GLY A 128 12.09 -11.33 -1.56
C GLY A 128 10.56 -11.38 -1.70
N LYS A 129 9.84 -10.90 -0.67
CA LYS A 129 8.38 -10.70 -0.76
C LYS A 129 8.04 -9.69 -1.85
N LEU A 130 8.72 -8.54 -1.92
CA LEU A 130 8.53 -7.57 -3.01
C LEU A 130 8.78 -8.18 -4.39
N PHE A 131 9.90 -8.89 -4.56
CA PHE A 131 10.22 -9.58 -5.81
C PHE A 131 9.11 -10.56 -6.23
N PHE A 132 8.61 -11.35 -5.28
CA PHE A 132 7.50 -12.28 -5.52
C PHE A 132 6.20 -11.53 -5.88
N PHE A 133 5.92 -10.41 -5.22
CA PHE A 133 4.75 -9.58 -5.50
C PHE A 133 4.78 -8.99 -6.90
N CYS A 134 5.93 -8.48 -7.36
CA CYS A 134 6.09 -8.00 -8.75
C CYS A 134 5.73 -9.09 -9.77
N LYS A 135 6.12 -10.35 -9.50
CA LYS A 135 5.74 -11.50 -10.36
C LYS A 135 4.24 -11.79 -10.35
N LEU A 136 3.58 -11.67 -9.20
CA LEU A 136 2.15 -11.90 -9.09
C LEU A 136 1.32 -10.81 -9.78
N LEU A 137 1.76 -9.55 -9.71
CA LEU A 137 1.08 -8.43 -10.39
C LEU A 137 0.99 -8.64 -11.90
N GLN A 138 2.01 -9.23 -12.51
CA GLN A 138 2.01 -9.62 -13.93
C GLN A 138 0.93 -10.66 -14.30
N LYS A 139 0.30 -11.31 -13.31
CA LYS A 139 -0.76 -12.29 -13.53
C LYS A 139 -2.16 -11.69 -13.37
N LEU A 140 -2.30 -10.52 -12.76
CA LEU A 140 -3.60 -9.87 -12.60
C LEU A 140 -4.16 -9.47 -13.99
N ASN A 141 -5.49 -9.51 -14.13
CA ASN A 141 -6.13 -8.92 -15.31
C ASN A 141 -6.15 -7.39 -15.16
N ALA A 142 -6.54 -6.67 -16.23
CA ALA A 142 -6.51 -5.21 -16.23
C ALA A 142 -7.38 -4.57 -15.13
N ASP A 143 -8.57 -5.13 -14.85
CA ASP A 143 -9.46 -4.64 -13.80
C ASP A 143 -8.88 -4.88 -12.39
N GLU A 144 -8.41 -6.10 -12.14
CA GLU A 144 -7.76 -6.51 -10.89
C GLU A 144 -6.52 -5.65 -10.60
N LEU A 145 -5.69 -5.42 -11.62
CA LEU A 145 -4.51 -4.58 -11.51
C LEU A 145 -4.88 -3.13 -11.19
N MET A 146 -5.84 -2.55 -11.93
CA MET A 146 -6.29 -1.18 -11.71
C MET A 146 -6.87 -1.00 -10.29
N ARG A 147 -7.69 -1.94 -9.82
CA ARG A 147 -8.26 -1.92 -8.47
C ARG A 147 -7.17 -1.98 -7.41
N PHE A 148 -6.22 -2.90 -7.56
CA PHE A 148 -5.10 -3.00 -6.66
C PHE A 148 -4.25 -1.72 -6.63
N GLU A 149 -3.92 -1.15 -7.78
CA GLU A 149 -3.07 0.04 -7.85
C GLU A 149 -3.73 1.27 -7.23
N LYS A 150 -5.02 1.48 -7.47
CA LYS A 150 -5.80 2.56 -6.83
C LYS A 150 -5.86 2.36 -5.32
N ALA A 151 -6.15 1.14 -4.88
CA ALA A 151 -6.23 0.81 -3.46
C ALA A 151 -4.89 0.99 -2.75
N LEU A 152 -3.79 0.55 -3.38
CA LEU A 152 -2.45 0.70 -2.85
C LEU A 152 -2.04 2.19 -2.77
N GLN A 153 -2.31 2.97 -3.81
CA GLN A 153 -2.03 4.42 -3.78
C GLN A 153 -2.81 5.12 -2.66
N THR A 154 -4.10 4.78 -2.50
CA THR A 154 -4.94 5.33 -1.44
C THR A 154 -4.44 4.92 -0.05
N PHE A 155 -3.96 3.69 0.11
CA PHE A 155 -3.32 3.22 1.34
C PHE A 155 -2.04 3.99 1.64
N VAL A 156 -1.17 4.21 0.65
CA VAL A 156 0.08 4.98 0.82
C VAL A 156 -0.24 6.41 1.27
N TRP A 157 -1.23 7.07 0.68
CA TRP A 157 -1.66 8.40 1.13
C TRP A 157 -2.16 8.41 2.57
N ALA A 158 -2.86 7.36 3.00
CA ALA A 158 -3.31 7.24 4.38
C ALA A 158 -2.10 7.17 5.35
N GLU A 159 -1.10 6.34 5.02
CA GLU A 159 0.14 6.19 5.79
C GLU A 159 0.94 7.49 5.85
N ASP A 160 1.03 8.22 4.73
CA ASP A 160 1.76 9.49 4.68
C ASP A 160 1.05 10.57 5.51
N ILE A 161 -0.29 10.66 5.44
CA ILE A 161 -1.08 11.59 6.26
C ILE A 161 -0.96 11.26 7.74
N GLN A 162 -0.95 9.98 8.09
CA GLN A 162 -0.80 9.52 9.48
C GLN A 162 0.52 9.97 10.11
N ARG A 163 1.60 10.06 9.33
CA ARG A 163 2.93 10.49 9.81
C ARG A 163 3.06 11.99 10.04
N LEU A 164 2.14 12.80 9.51
CA LEU A 164 2.18 14.23 9.71
C LEU A 164 1.86 14.58 11.18
N PRO A 165 2.45 15.64 11.76
CA PRO A 165 2.14 16.07 13.11
C PRO A 165 0.64 16.41 13.28
N ASN A 166 0.10 16.28 14.49
CA ASN A 166 -1.32 16.49 14.86
C ASN A 166 -2.27 15.35 14.43
N PRO A 167 -2.20 14.17 15.09
CA PRO A 167 -2.96 12.97 14.70
C PRO A 167 -4.49 13.17 14.79
N HIS A 168 -4.90 13.96 15.78
CA HIS A 168 -6.25 14.37 16.10
C HIS A 168 -7.02 15.03 14.93
N LEU A 169 -6.41 15.98 14.24
CA LEU A 169 -7.03 16.69 13.11
C LEU A 169 -7.12 15.84 11.83
N LYS A 170 -6.47 14.67 11.82
CA LYS A 170 -6.25 13.86 10.62
C LYS A 170 -6.88 12.48 10.72
N TYR A 171 -7.35 12.08 11.90
CA TYR A 171 -7.97 10.78 12.16
C TYR A 171 -9.02 10.43 11.11
N THR A 172 -10.06 11.27 10.99
CA THR A 172 -11.17 11.02 10.07
C THR A 172 -10.67 10.92 8.62
N LEU A 173 -9.67 11.71 8.25
CA LEU A 173 -9.11 11.73 6.90
C LEU A 173 -8.40 10.42 6.55
N TYR A 174 -7.36 10.00 7.29
CA TYR A 174 -6.66 8.77 6.93
C TYR A 174 -7.50 7.52 7.18
N MET A 175 -8.39 7.51 8.18
CA MET A 175 -9.33 6.38 8.38
C MET A 175 -10.30 6.25 7.20
N THR A 176 -10.76 7.37 6.64
CA THR A 176 -11.56 7.40 5.41
C THR A 176 -10.77 6.88 4.22
N LEU A 177 -9.49 7.24 4.11
CA LEU A 177 -8.61 6.72 3.06
C LEU A 177 -8.35 5.21 3.23
N LEU A 178 -8.11 4.72 4.44
CA LEU A 178 -7.97 3.29 4.72
C LEU A 178 -9.24 2.52 4.36
N LEU A 179 -10.41 3.02 4.72
CA LEU A 179 -11.68 2.40 4.31
C LEU A 179 -11.89 2.47 2.79
N SER A 180 -11.54 3.61 2.16
CA SER A 180 -11.66 3.79 0.71
C SER A 180 -10.76 2.84 -0.07
N SER A 181 -9.54 2.62 0.42
CA SER A 181 -8.60 1.65 -0.14
C SER A 181 -9.19 0.22 -0.08
N ILE A 182 -9.77 -0.19 1.05
CA ILE A 182 -10.48 -1.48 1.15
C ILE A 182 -11.68 -1.53 0.18
N ASN A 183 -12.46 -0.46 0.07
CA ASN A 183 -13.61 -0.39 -0.83
C ASN A 183 -13.21 -0.49 -2.31
N GLN A 184 -12.08 0.11 -2.71
CA GLN A 184 -11.55 0.02 -4.08
C GLN A 184 -11.11 -1.42 -4.44
N LEU A 185 -10.73 -2.23 -3.44
CA LEU A 185 -10.51 -3.67 -3.62
C LEU A 185 -11.81 -4.46 -3.71
N ALA A 186 -12.94 -3.95 -3.22
CA ALA A 186 -14.23 -4.64 -3.26
C ALA A 186 -14.89 -4.49 -4.64
N ASP A 187 -15.83 -5.38 -4.97
CA ASP A 187 -16.62 -5.24 -6.19
C ASP A 187 -17.53 -4.01 -6.06
N ASN A 188 -17.87 -3.40 -7.20
CA ASN A 188 -18.89 -2.36 -7.20
C ASN A 188 -20.23 -2.94 -6.74
N PRO A 189 -21.07 -2.14 -6.05
CA PRO A 189 -22.47 -2.45 -5.81
C PRO A 189 -23.15 -3.04 -7.04
N LYS A 190 -23.87 -4.15 -6.84
CA LYS A 190 -24.56 -4.86 -7.93
C LYS A 190 -26.06 -4.63 -7.78
N PRO A 191 -26.81 -4.41 -8.89
CA PRO A 191 -28.26 -4.31 -8.84
C PRO A 191 -28.85 -5.58 -8.21
N ILE A 192 -29.68 -5.41 -7.19
CA ILE A 192 -30.40 -6.52 -6.54
C ILE A 192 -31.72 -6.78 -7.26
N CYS A 193 -32.34 -5.73 -7.81
CA CYS A 193 -33.55 -5.83 -8.61
C CYS A 193 -33.57 -4.78 -9.72
N SER A 194 -34.49 -4.97 -10.67
CA SER A 194 -34.67 -4.07 -11.81
C SER A 194 -35.43 -2.78 -11.47
N SER A 195 -36.03 -2.69 -10.28
CA SER A 195 -36.78 -1.50 -9.85
C SER A 195 -35.85 -0.32 -9.57
N PHE A 196 -36.37 0.88 -9.89
CA PHE A 196 -35.74 2.15 -9.56
C PHE A 196 -36.06 2.53 -8.12
N LEU A 197 -35.13 3.24 -7.48
CA LEU A 197 -35.36 3.88 -6.21
C LEU A 197 -36.47 4.93 -6.37
N VAL A 198 -37.37 4.98 -5.40
CA VAL A 198 -38.48 5.93 -5.35
C VAL A 198 -38.27 6.84 -4.15
N CYS A 199 -38.34 8.15 -4.36
CA CYS A 199 -38.32 9.10 -3.26
C CYS A 199 -39.54 8.86 -2.37
N PRO A 200 -39.38 8.61 -1.06
CA PRO A 200 -40.52 8.37 -0.18
C PRO A 200 -41.43 9.60 -0.04
N ASP A 201 -40.92 10.80 -0.25
CA ASP A 201 -41.66 12.06 -0.03
C ASP A 201 -42.47 12.50 -1.26
N CYS A 202 -41.90 12.40 -2.46
CA CYS A 202 -42.57 12.86 -3.69
C CYS A 202 -42.98 11.72 -4.64
N GLY A 203 -42.61 10.47 -4.36
CA GLY A 203 -42.94 9.31 -5.21
C GLY A 203 -42.21 9.28 -6.55
N GLU A 204 -41.31 10.23 -6.82
CA GLU A 204 -40.55 10.28 -8.08
C GLU A 204 -39.51 9.17 -8.15
N LYS A 205 -39.38 8.58 -9.34
CA LYS A 205 -38.34 7.60 -9.64
C LYS A 205 -37.00 8.30 -9.77
N ILE A 206 -36.08 7.95 -8.91
CA ILE A 206 -34.67 8.31 -9.04
C ILE A 206 -34.06 7.36 -10.07
N ASN A 207 -33.27 7.89 -11.02
CA ASN A 207 -32.57 7.08 -12.03
C ASN A 207 -31.38 6.29 -11.42
N LYS A 208 -31.65 5.53 -10.36
CA LYS A 208 -30.75 4.61 -9.65
C LYS A 208 -31.55 3.37 -9.27
N LYS A 209 -30.96 2.18 -9.42
CA LYS A 209 -31.60 0.91 -9.03
C LYS A 209 -31.31 0.59 -7.57
N HIS A 210 -32.06 -0.35 -7.00
CA HIS A 210 -31.65 -0.95 -5.73
C HIS A 210 -30.40 -1.79 -5.95
N GLU A 211 -29.33 -1.45 -5.23
CA GLU A 211 -28.02 -2.10 -5.34
C GLU A 211 -27.58 -2.68 -3.99
N THR A 212 -26.66 -3.65 -4.02
CA THR A 212 -25.99 -4.11 -2.80
C THR A 212 -25.25 -2.97 -2.13
N SER A 213 -25.23 -2.96 -0.80
CA SER A 213 -24.48 -1.92 -0.10
C SER A 213 -22.97 -2.12 -0.29
N HIS A 214 -22.21 -1.02 -0.35
CA HIS A 214 -20.74 -1.09 -0.33
C HIS A 214 -20.21 -1.91 0.84
N ALA A 215 -20.81 -1.79 2.02
CA ALA A 215 -20.45 -2.58 3.20
C ALA A 215 -20.63 -4.10 2.97
N SER A 216 -21.62 -4.52 2.17
CA SER A 216 -21.83 -5.91 1.79
C SER A 216 -20.75 -6.41 0.83
N GLU A 217 -20.36 -5.61 -0.17
CA GLU A 217 -19.27 -5.98 -1.09
C GLU A 217 -17.91 -6.03 -0.38
N ILE A 218 -17.66 -5.14 0.58
CA ILE A 218 -16.48 -5.18 1.45
C ILE A 218 -16.48 -6.46 2.30
N GLU A 219 -17.61 -6.85 2.89
CA GLU A 219 -17.71 -8.10 3.63
C GLU A 219 -17.39 -9.31 2.74
N LYS A 220 -17.95 -9.37 1.52
CA LYS A 220 -17.65 -10.44 0.56
C LYS A 220 -16.17 -10.48 0.22
N LEU A 221 -15.53 -9.33 0.02
CA LEU A 221 -14.08 -9.24 -0.17
C LEU A 221 -13.33 -9.87 1.01
N ILE A 222 -13.61 -9.41 2.24
CA ILE A 222 -12.93 -9.88 3.45
C ILE A 222 -13.07 -11.39 3.60
N ARG A 223 -14.30 -11.92 3.47
CA ARG A 223 -14.58 -13.37 3.54
C ARG A 223 -13.89 -14.16 2.43
N SER A 224 -13.69 -13.57 1.26
CA SER A 224 -12.99 -14.21 0.15
C SER A 224 -11.47 -14.24 0.35
N LEU A 225 -10.89 -13.25 1.06
CA LEU A 225 -9.45 -13.09 1.22
C LEU A 225 -8.93 -13.70 2.53
N ILE A 226 -9.61 -13.50 3.65
CA ILE A 226 -9.20 -13.98 4.96
C ILE A 226 -9.79 -15.38 5.20
N THR A 227 -9.04 -16.24 5.88
CA THR A 227 -9.48 -17.58 6.32
C THR A 227 -9.29 -17.74 7.83
N GLY A 228 -10.06 -18.62 8.46
CA GLY A 228 -9.95 -18.93 9.89
C GLY A 228 -10.83 -18.06 10.80
N SER A 229 -10.57 -18.10 12.10
CA SER A 229 -11.41 -17.49 13.15
C SER A 229 -11.44 -15.96 13.12
N ASN A 230 -10.48 -15.31 12.44
CA ASN A 230 -10.36 -13.84 12.43
C ASN A 230 -11.27 -13.16 11.41
N VAL A 231 -11.97 -13.92 10.55
CA VAL A 231 -12.82 -13.37 9.48
C VAL A 231 -13.94 -12.49 10.04
N ASP A 232 -14.70 -13.00 11.02
CA ASP A 232 -15.85 -12.24 11.55
C ASP A 232 -15.41 -11.02 12.35
N THR A 233 -14.27 -11.09 13.04
CA THR A 233 -13.64 -9.94 13.70
C THR A 233 -13.30 -8.85 12.68
N ALA A 234 -12.66 -9.21 11.56
CA ALA A 234 -12.33 -8.26 10.49
C ALA A 234 -13.59 -7.63 9.87
N VAL A 235 -14.62 -8.44 9.57
CA VAL A 235 -15.90 -7.95 9.03
C VAL A 235 -16.56 -6.99 10.00
N LYS A 236 -16.65 -7.35 11.29
CA LYS A 236 -17.28 -6.52 12.33
C LYS A 236 -16.55 -5.18 12.48
N MET A 237 -15.22 -5.21 12.49
CA MET A 237 -14.39 -4.00 12.59
C MET A 237 -14.60 -3.07 11.39
N THR A 238 -14.51 -3.59 10.17
CA THR A 238 -14.69 -2.75 8.96
C THR A 238 -16.10 -2.20 8.85
N LYS A 239 -17.14 -2.99 9.18
CA LYS A 239 -18.53 -2.49 9.21
C LYS A 239 -18.71 -1.39 10.25
N LYS A 240 -18.21 -1.57 11.47
CA LYS A 240 -18.25 -0.54 12.53
C LYS A 240 -17.61 0.75 12.03
N LEU A 241 -16.42 0.67 11.42
CA LEU A 241 -15.75 1.84 10.88
C LEU A 241 -16.55 2.50 9.75
N TYR A 242 -17.09 1.71 8.81
CA TYR A 242 -17.93 2.22 7.72
C TYR A 242 -19.15 2.97 8.24
N HIS A 243 -19.84 2.42 9.24
CA HIS A 243 -20.98 3.08 9.86
C HIS A 243 -20.59 4.34 10.63
N ASN A 244 -19.49 4.32 11.38
CA ASN A 244 -19.02 5.49 12.13
C ASN A 244 -18.64 6.64 11.19
N LEU A 245 -17.83 6.38 10.15
CA LEU A 245 -17.42 7.41 9.19
C LEU A 245 -18.61 7.95 8.39
N ARG A 246 -19.52 7.07 7.96
CA ARG A 246 -20.73 7.47 7.23
C ARG A 246 -21.71 8.24 8.11
N SER A 247 -21.88 7.85 9.36
CA SER A 247 -22.71 8.56 10.35
C SER A 247 -22.17 9.97 10.56
N ASN A 248 -20.87 10.11 10.80
CA ASN A 248 -20.24 11.42 10.97
C ASN A 248 -20.38 12.30 9.71
N PHE A 249 -20.25 11.72 8.52
CA PHE A 249 -20.44 12.46 7.27
C PHE A 249 -21.89 12.91 7.03
N LEU A 250 -22.88 12.06 7.33
CA LEU A 250 -24.29 12.32 7.07
C LEU A 250 -24.95 13.23 8.09
N HIS A 251 -24.57 13.14 9.37
CA HIS A 251 -25.21 13.92 10.44
C HIS A 251 -24.62 15.32 10.59
N ASP A 252 -23.32 15.49 10.35
CA ASP A 252 -22.66 16.77 10.61
C ASP A 252 -22.36 17.56 9.33
N GLY A 253 -22.68 17.01 8.13
CA GLY A 253 -22.53 17.71 6.84
C GLY A 253 -21.11 18.15 6.50
N LEU A 254 -20.14 17.64 7.25
CA LEU A 254 -18.79 18.13 7.31
C LEU A 254 -17.85 16.93 7.17
N LEU A 255 -16.74 17.09 6.44
CA LEU A 255 -15.51 16.32 6.68
C LEU A 255 -14.87 16.69 8.04
N ALA A 256 -15.61 17.41 8.87
CA ALA A 256 -15.20 18.13 10.05
C ALA A 256 -16.21 17.83 11.17
N GLY A 257 -15.78 17.12 12.22
CA GLY A 257 -16.41 17.36 13.52
C GLY A 257 -16.27 18.84 13.91
N GLY A 258 -16.88 19.29 15.00
CA GLY A 258 -16.43 20.55 15.58
C GLY A 258 -14.93 20.48 15.89
N GLU A 259 -14.18 21.54 15.58
CA GLU A 259 -12.85 21.73 16.18
C GLU A 259 -13.03 21.83 17.69
N TRP A 260 -12.64 20.77 18.40
CA TRP A 260 -12.30 20.82 19.81
C TRP A 260 -10.81 20.53 19.91
N GLU A 261 -10.15 20.97 21.00
CA GLU A 261 -8.78 20.58 21.30
C GLU A 261 -8.68 19.04 21.25
N GLY A 262 -8.13 18.48 20.16
CA GLY A 262 -8.17 17.04 19.90
C GLY A 262 -8.84 16.58 18.60
N GLY A 263 -9.30 17.50 17.74
CA GLY A 263 -9.63 17.29 16.32
C GLY A 263 -10.78 16.31 16.02
N PHE A 264 -11.77 16.77 15.25
CA PHE A 264 -12.81 16.01 14.50
C PHE A 264 -13.35 14.68 15.06
N LEU A 265 -13.37 14.49 16.38
CA LEU A 265 -13.89 13.30 17.05
C LEU A 265 -14.88 13.71 18.13
N GLY A 266 -16.13 13.91 17.73
CA GLY A 266 -17.24 13.79 18.68
C GLY A 266 -17.35 12.33 19.14
N GLY A 267 -17.23 12.07 20.45
CA GLY A 267 -17.79 10.86 21.07
C GLY A 267 -16.82 9.76 21.53
N VAL A 268 -15.50 9.88 21.36
CA VAL A 268 -14.55 8.89 21.90
C VAL A 268 -13.94 9.39 23.20
N LYS A 269 -14.51 9.01 24.35
CA LYS A 269 -13.98 9.35 25.70
C LYS A 269 -12.66 8.64 26.06
N ASN A 270 -12.11 7.80 25.17
CA ASN A 270 -10.96 6.93 25.46
C ASN A 270 -10.00 6.86 24.26
N GLU A 271 -8.92 7.64 24.34
CA GLU A 271 -7.87 7.75 23.31
C GLU A 271 -7.15 6.42 23.02
N THR A 272 -6.98 5.55 24.02
CA THR A 272 -6.28 4.26 23.84
C THR A 272 -7.03 3.36 22.87
N LYS A 273 -8.35 3.29 22.99
CA LYS A 273 -9.21 2.50 22.09
C LYS A 273 -9.19 3.01 20.65
N LEU A 274 -9.01 4.31 20.48
CA LEU A 274 -8.89 4.95 19.17
C LEU A 274 -7.60 4.50 18.47
N LEU A 275 -6.46 4.57 19.18
CA LEU A 275 -5.15 4.17 18.67
C LEU A 275 -5.11 2.68 18.31
N GLU A 276 -5.76 1.83 19.10
CA GLU A 276 -5.92 0.41 18.79
C GLU A 276 -6.77 0.18 17.54
N ASP A 277 -7.94 0.83 17.43
CA ASP A 277 -8.80 0.73 16.25
C ASP A 277 -8.05 1.20 14.97
N MET A 278 -7.20 2.23 15.07
CA MET A 278 -6.33 2.70 13.97
C MET A 278 -5.31 1.66 13.55
N ALA A 279 -4.53 1.15 14.50
CA ALA A 279 -3.49 0.16 14.21
C ALA A 279 -4.12 -1.10 13.60
N ASN A 280 -5.28 -1.52 14.12
CA ASN A 280 -5.99 -2.69 13.62
C ASN A 280 -6.51 -2.50 12.19
N ILE A 281 -7.08 -1.33 11.83
CA ILE A 281 -7.55 -1.11 10.46
C ILE A 281 -6.39 -0.95 9.47
N ALA A 282 -5.30 -0.29 9.86
CA ALA A 282 -4.11 -0.13 9.01
C ALA A 282 -3.49 -1.51 8.70
N ASN A 283 -3.34 -2.34 9.73
CA ASN A 283 -2.88 -3.72 9.60
C ASN A 283 -3.83 -4.57 8.74
N LEU A 284 -5.15 -4.46 8.96
CA LEU A 284 -6.14 -5.17 8.16
C LEU A 284 -6.07 -4.75 6.68
N ASN A 285 -6.02 -3.45 6.40
CA ASN A 285 -5.94 -2.94 5.02
C ASN A 285 -4.68 -3.48 4.32
N ARG A 286 -3.51 -3.30 4.95
CA ARG A 286 -2.25 -3.83 4.44
C ARG A 286 -2.33 -5.32 4.16
N MET A 287 -2.90 -6.10 5.08
CA MET A 287 -3.11 -7.55 4.89
C MET A 287 -4.04 -7.85 3.71
N LEU A 288 -5.15 -7.13 3.55
CA LEU A 288 -6.08 -7.32 2.43
C LEU A 288 -5.43 -7.01 1.09
N LEU A 289 -4.63 -5.94 0.99
CA LEU A 289 -3.82 -5.62 -0.20
C LEU A 289 -2.86 -6.77 -0.54
N LEU A 290 -2.16 -7.30 0.46
CA LEU A 290 -1.23 -8.43 0.29
C LEU A 290 -1.97 -9.69 -0.21
N LEU A 291 -3.06 -10.06 0.46
CA LEU A 291 -3.85 -11.25 0.14
C LEU A 291 -4.56 -11.14 -1.22
N PHE A 292 -4.96 -9.94 -1.62
CA PHE A 292 -5.59 -9.71 -2.93
C PHE A 292 -4.66 -10.15 -4.06
N VAL A 293 -3.41 -9.66 -4.06
CA VAL A 293 -2.41 -10.01 -5.06
C VAL A 293 -2.04 -11.49 -4.99
N GLN A 294 -1.84 -12.02 -3.78
CA GLN A 294 -1.51 -13.43 -3.57
C GLN A 294 -2.59 -14.36 -4.10
N LYS A 295 -3.84 -14.22 -3.64
CA LYS A 295 -4.91 -15.14 -4.06
C LYS A 295 -5.22 -15.02 -5.54
N ARG A 296 -5.32 -13.81 -6.10
CA ARG A 296 -5.67 -13.61 -7.51
C ARG A 296 -4.53 -13.98 -8.45
N GLY A 297 -3.29 -13.65 -8.09
CA GLY A 297 -2.10 -14.01 -8.86
C GLY A 297 -1.82 -15.53 -8.84
N LEU A 298 -1.92 -16.18 -7.68
CA LEU A 298 -1.70 -17.62 -7.54
C LEU A 298 -2.77 -18.46 -8.22
N LYS A 299 -4.05 -18.05 -8.18
CA LYS A 299 -5.14 -18.80 -8.81
C LYS A 299 -4.91 -19.03 -10.31
N LYS A 300 -4.18 -18.12 -10.97
CA LYS A 300 -3.80 -18.23 -12.38
C LYS A 300 -2.53 -19.03 -12.65
N LEU A 301 -1.73 -19.33 -11.62
CA LEU A 301 -0.61 -20.27 -11.72
C LEU A 301 -1.11 -21.72 -11.64
N ALA A 302 -2.18 -21.98 -10.89
CA ALA A 302 -2.76 -23.32 -10.73
C ALA A 302 -3.63 -23.79 -11.92
N THR A 303 -4.01 -22.89 -12.83
CA THR A 303 -4.84 -23.18 -14.01
C THR A 303 -4.03 -23.32 -15.30
N ARG A 304 -2.73 -23.63 -15.21
CA ARG A 304 -1.83 -23.94 -16.32
C ARG A 304 -1.15 -25.26 -16.06
#